data_AF-A0A835HA41-F1
#
_entry.id   AF-A0A835HA41-F1
#
_cell.length_a   1.000
_cell.length_b   1.000
_cell.length_c   1.000
_cell.angle_alpha   90.00
_cell.angle_beta   90.00
_cell.angle_gamma   90.00
#
_symmetry.space_group_name_H-M   'P 1'
#
loop_
_entity.id
_entity.type
_entity.pdbx_description
1 polymer ?
#
loop_
_entity_poly.entity_id
_entity_poly.type
_entity_poly.pdbx_seq_one_letter_code
_entity_poly.pdbx_strand_id
1 'polypeptide(L)'
;MKTLKNFTCCNLKNKNMKTLKFHSLPVSAVILYMGFAYYSTIFIFIQDWLSLKSSAGLFNALVFSCLAFMCVVSFVSCVVTDPGHIPAHFVPEIEDGCVSELGSKRNSVNLNLRYCDKCSLHKPPRAHHCRVCKRCVLRMDHHCLWINNCVGFSNYKPFVLLIFYAAISCIYSMVVITSVALQKDREVIGWSYLKIFCITCGSITAVFCITLASLLVWHLYLLTHNMTTIEYHEGVRAKWLARKSGQSYHHPFDLGVYKNLIMILGPNKLKWLWPTAVGHLRDGISFPTSRGTP
;
A
#
# COMPACT_ATOMS: atom_id res chain seq x y z
N MET A 1 35.54 4.92 12.43
CA MET A 1 34.96 6.27 12.67
C MET A 1 34.08 6.81 11.53
N LYS A 2 34.37 6.56 10.24
CA LYS A 2 33.51 6.97 9.10
C LYS A 2 32.15 6.24 9.05
N THR A 3 32.09 4.98 9.45
CA THR A 3 30.87 4.15 9.49
C THR A 3 29.83 4.62 10.53
N LEU A 4 30.25 5.02 11.73
CA LEU A 4 29.36 5.53 12.78
C LEU A 4 28.78 6.92 12.44
N LYS A 5 29.52 7.80 11.76
CA LYS A 5 29.03 9.10 11.26
C LYS A 5 27.98 8.94 10.15
N ASN A 6 28.08 7.91 9.32
CA ASN A 6 27.08 7.63 8.28
C ASN A 6 25.76 7.12 8.87
N PHE A 7 25.81 6.32 9.94
CA PHE A 7 24.60 5.83 10.63
C PHE A 7 23.82 6.95 11.34
N THR A 8 24.50 7.87 12.03
CA THR A 8 23.85 9.02 12.69
C THR A 8 23.31 10.04 11.68
N CYS A 9 24.02 10.30 10.58
CA CYS A 9 23.53 11.17 9.49
C CYS A 9 22.32 10.57 8.75
N CYS A 10 22.31 9.24 8.53
CA CYS A 10 21.17 8.54 7.93
C CYS A 10 19.93 8.59 8.84
N ASN A 11 20.09 8.43 10.16
CA ASN A 11 18.99 8.52 11.12
C ASN A 11 18.41 9.94 11.29
N LEU A 12 19.25 10.98 11.26
CA LEU A 12 18.80 12.38 11.26
C LEU A 12 18.09 12.75 9.95
N LYS A 13 18.60 12.31 8.80
CA LYS A 13 17.89 12.41 7.50
C LYS A 13 16.56 11.65 7.53
N ASN A 14 16.50 10.47 8.15
CA ASN A 14 15.28 9.68 8.25
C ASN A 14 14.21 10.34 9.13
N LYS A 15 14.59 10.96 10.26
CA LYS A 15 13.66 11.73 11.10
C LYS A 15 13.13 12.95 10.34
N ASN A 16 14.00 13.76 9.75
CA ASN A 16 13.58 14.95 8.98
C ASN A 16 12.74 14.60 7.75
N MET A 17 13.03 13.48 7.07
CA MET A 17 12.27 13.02 5.91
C MET A 17 10.89 12.44 6.31
N LYS A 18 10.76 11.81 7.48
CA LYS A 18 9.45 11.40 8.03
C LYS A 18 8.59 12.63 8.34
N THR A 19 9.15 13.65 8.99
CA THR A 19 8.44 14.91 9.27
C THR A 19 8.02 15.62 7.97
N LEU A 20 8.91 15.69 6.98
CA LEU A 20 8.64 16.29 5.67
C LEU A 20 7.53 15.55 4.89
N LYS A 21 7.40 14.23 5.05
CA LYS A 21 6.33 13.45 4.41
C LYS A 21 4.95 13.81 4.93
N PHE A 22 4.80 13.97 6.25
CA PHE A 22 3.52 14.32 6.89
C PHE A 22 3.04 15.71 6.50
N HIS A 23 3.97 16.67 6.33
CA HIS A 23 3.63 18.04 5.94
C HIS A 23 3.44 18.22 4.42
N SER A 24 3.40 17.13 3.65
CA SER A 24 3.07 17.24 2.23
C SER A 24 1.59 17.56 2.04
N LEU A 25 1.28 18.39 1.03
CA LEU A 25 -0.10 18.78 0.72
C LEU A 25 -1.02 17.57 0.50
N PRO A 26 -0.62 16.51 -0.25
CA PRO A 26 -1.49 15.34 -0.44
C PRO A 26 -1.79 14.59 0.86
N VAL A 27 -0.78 14.36 1.71
CA VAL A 27 -0.96 13.64 2.98
C VAL A 27 -1.84 14.44 3.93
N SER A 28 -1.63 15.77 4.00
CA SER A 28 -2.46 16.66 4.80
C SER A 28 -3.92 16.65 4.31
N ALA A 29 -4.15 16.68 3.00
CA ALA A 29 -5.49 16.60 2.42
C ALA A 29 -6.20 15.28 2.76
N VAL A 30 -5.49 14.15 2.73
CA VAL A 30 -6.07 12.84 3.13
C VAL A 30 -6.44 12.85 4.61
N ILE A 31 -5.56 13.35 5.49
CA ILE A 31 -5.84 13.41 6.94
C ILE A 31 -7.06 14.29 7.22
N LEU A 32 -7.13 15.47 6.59
CA LEU A 32 -8.28 16.38 6.73
C LEU A 32 -9.57 15.73 6.24
N TYR A 33 -9.54 15.04 5.10
CA TYR A 33 -10.70 14.33 4.58
C TYR A 33 -11.13 13.17 5.50
N MET A 34 -10.19 12.38 6.03
CA MET A 34 -10.49 11.32 6.99
C MET A 34 -11.16 11.89 8.26
N GLY A 35 -10.67 13.03 8.77
CA GLY A 35 -11.27 13.73 9.90
C GLY A 35 -12.67 14.26 9.59
N PHE A 36 -12.86 14.88 8.42
CA PHE A 36 -14.16 15.37 7.96
C PHE A 36 -15.18 14.24 7.79
N ALA A 37 -14.79 13.15 7.13
CA ALA A 37 -15.64 11.97 6.96
C ALA A 37 -15.99 11.34 8.31
N TYR A 38 -15.01 11.25 9.23
CA TYR A 38 -15.25 10.75 10.57
C TYR A 38 -16.29 11.58 11.33
N TYR A 39 -16.06 12.89 11.37
CA TYR A 39 -16.94 13.84 12.06
C TYR A 39 -18.36 13.80 11.48
N SER A 40 -18.48 13.88 10.16
CA SER A 40 -19.77 13.93 9.48
C SER A 40 -20.56 12.63 9.69
N THR A 41 -19.93 11.47 9.56
CA THR A 41 -20.62 10.19 9.75
C THR A 41 -21.12 10.02 11.18
N ILE A 42 -20.34 10.35 12.21
CA ILE A 42 -20.75 10.15 13.60
C ILE A 42 -21.68 11.26 14.09
N PHE A 43 -21.23 12.51 14.05
CA PHE A 43 -21.87 13.61 14.75
C PHE A 43 -22.99 14.28 13.95
N ILE A 44 -23.06 14.02 12.64
CA ILE A 44 -24.15 14.51 11.80
C ILE A 44 -25.08 13.33 11.46
N PHE A 45 -24.58 12.34 10.71
CA PHE A 45 -25.47 11.33 10.13
C PHE A 45 -25.93 10.23 11.12
N ILE A 46 -25.04 9.63 11.93
CA ILE A 46 -25.45 8.65 12.95
C ILE A 46 -26.28 9.33 14.04
N GLN A 47 -25.86 10.52 14.49
CA GLN A 47 -26.61 11.32 15.47
C GLN A 47 -28.03 11.64 14.99
N ASP A 48 -28.23 12.02 13.73
CA ASP A 48 -29.56 12.30 13.18
C ASP A 48 -30.37 11.02 12.91
N TRP A 49 -29.71 9.93 12.47
CA TRP A 49 -30.38 8.68 12.13
C TRP A 49 -30.86 7.91 13.36
N LEU A 50 -29.96 7.64 14.30
CA LEU A 50 -30.17 6.71 15.42
C LEU A 50 -30.06 7.38 16.79
N SER A 51 -29.56 8.63 16.86
CA SER A 51 -29.16 9.32 18.10
C SER A 51 -28.05 8.60 18.86
N LEU A 52 -26.96 9.32 19.17
CA LEU A 52 -25.84 8.76 19.95
C LEU A 52 -26.22 8.38 21.38
N LYS A 53 -27.38 8.85 21.88
CA LYS A 53 -27.93 8.46 23.18
C LYS A 53 -28.59 7.07 23.16
N SER A 54 -28.94 6.55 21.98
CA SER A 54 -29.50 5.21 21.86
C SER A 54 -28.40 4.15 21.83
N SER A 55 -28.73 2.93 22.26
CA SER A 55 -27.81 1.79 22.18
C SER A 55 -27.39 1.50 20.73
N ALA A 56 -28.31 1.63 19.77
CA ALA A 56 -28.04 1.44 18.36
C ALA A 56 -27.09 2.51 17.79
N GLY A 57 -27.32 3.78 18.10
CA GLY A 57 -26.45 4.88 17.67
C GLY A 57 -25.05 4.77 18.26
N LEU A 58 -24.95 4.46 19.56
CA LEU A 58 -23.66 4.22 20.23
C LEU A 58 -22.91 3.03 19.61
N PHE A 59 -23.59 1.91 19.36
CA PHE A 59 -22.99 0.74 18.72
C PHE A 59 -22.44 1.08 17.32
N ASN A 60 -23.22 1.78 16.50
CA ASN A 60 -22.78 2.22 15.16
C ASN A 60 -21.57 3.15 15.24
N ALA A 61 -21.56 4.10 16.20
CA ALA A 61 -20.44 5.01 16.41
C ALA A 61 -19.16 4.27 16.85
N LEU A 62 -19.29 3.24 17.69
CA LEU A 62 -18.17 2.39 18.11
C LEU A 62 -17.61 1.57 16.95
N VAL A 63 -18.48 0.91 16.17
CA VAL A 63 -18.07 0.12 14.99
C VAL A 63 -17.34 1.01 13.99
N PHE A 64 -17.92 2.16 13.66
CA PHE A 64 -17.31 3.10 12.72
C PHE A 64 -16.01 3.71 13.26
N SER A 65 -15.92 3.98 14.56
CA SER A 65 -14.66 4.44 15.19
C SER A 65 -13.56 3.38 15.14
N CYS A 66 -13.89 2.10 15.34
CA CYS A 66 -12.93 1.00 15.18
C CYS A 66 -12.42 0.90 13.73
N LEU A 67 -13.31 1.01 12.75
CA LEU A 67 -12.95 1.01 11.32
C LEU A 67 -12.05 2.21 10.97
N ALA A 68 -12.44 3.41 11.40
CA ALA A 68 -11.68 4.63 11.18
C ALA A 68 -10.30 4.56 11.84
N PHE A 69 -10.21 4.05 13.07
CA PHE A 69 -8.96 3.84 13.77
C PHE A 69 -8.03 2.90 12.99
N MET A 70 -8.52 1.74 12.55
CA MET A 70 -7.72 0.81 11.75
C MET A 70 -7.30 1.39 10.40
N CYS A 71 -8.15 2.21 9.79
CA CYS A 71 -7.83 2.95 8.57
C CYS A 71 -6.68 3.94 8.81
N VAL A 72 -6.74 4.74 9.88
CA VAL A 72 -5.70 5.71 10.26
C VAL A 72 -4.38 5.01 10.58
N VAL A 73 -4.41 3.93 11.37
CA VAL A 73 -3.19 3.16 11.68
C VAL A 73 -2.57 2.60 10.40
N SER A 74 -3.38 2.08 9.48
CA SER A 74 -2.90 1.59 8.18
C SER A 74 -2.30 2.71 7.33
N PHE A 75 -2.94 3.87 7.27
CA PHE A 75 -2.45 5.06 6.57
C PHE A 75 -1.11 5.53 7.12
N VAL A 76 -1.01 5.70 8.43
CA VAL A 76 0.22 6.08 9.12
C VAL A 76 1.32 5.07 8.83
N SER A 77 1.04 3.77 8.94
CA SER A 77 1.99 2.70 8.59
C SER A 77 2.50 2.82 7.15
N CYS A 78 1.65 3.16 6.18
CA CYS A 78 2.08 3.39 4.78
C CYS A 78 3.01 4.59 4.62
N VAL A 79 2.72 5.70 5.30
CA VAL A 79 3.49 6.96 5.21
C VAL A 79 4.87 6.80 5.87
N VAL A 80 4.93 6.18 7.05
CA VAL A 80 6.16 6.15 7.88
C VAL A 80 7.10 5.00 7.58
N THR A 81 6.59 3.89 7.02
CA THR A 81 7.39 2.70 6.74
C THR A 81 8.26 2.93 5.51
N ASP A 82 9.56 2.64 5.62
CA ASP A 82 10.41 2.61 4.43
C ASP A 82 9.96 1.46 3.52
N PRO A 83 9.61 1.72 2.24
CA PRO A 83 9.02 0.70 1.38
C PRO A 83 9.96 -0.46 1.01
N GLY A 84 11.24 -0.38 1.36
CA GLY A 84 12.25 -1.39 1.07
C GLY A 84 13.47 -0.75 0.42
N HIS A 85 14.64 -0.94 1.03
CA HIS A 85 15.92 -0.42 0.56
C HIS A 85 16.80 -1.58 0.07
N ILE A 86 17.57 -1.35 -0.99
CA ILE A 86 18.50 -2.34 -1.50
C ILE A 86 19.74 -2.40 -0.60
N PRO A 87 20.15 -3.58 -0.11
CA PRO A 87 21.37 -3.73 0.69
C PRO A 87 22.65 -3.27 -0.03
N ALA A 88 23.65 -2.84 0.75
CA ALA A 88 24.90 -2.27 0.22
C ALA A 88 25.72 -3.23 -0.68
N HIS A 89 25.61 -4.55 -0.49
CA HIS A 89 26.35 -5.54 -1.28
C HIS A 89 25.88 -5.67 -2.74
N PHE A 90 24.82 -4.96 -3.13
CA PHE A 90 24.39 -4.84 -4.54
C PHE A 90 25.10 -3.70 -5.29
N VAL A 91 25.90 -2.90 -4.58
CA VAL A 91 26.80 -1.92 -5.21
C VAL A 91 28.00 -2.69 -5.77
N PRO A 92 28.34 -2.56 -7.07
CA PRO A 92 29.53 -3.19 -7.63
C PRO A 92 30.76 -2.76 -6.83
N GLU A 93 31.57 -3.72 -6.41
CA GLU A 93 32.93 -3.43 -5.97
C GLU A 93 33.68 -2.92 -7.21
N ILE A 94 34.22 -1.70 -7.14
CA ILE A 94 35.10 -1.19 -8.19
C ILE A 94 36.37 -2.04 -8.09
N GLU A 95 36.52 -3.02 -8.98
CA GLU A 95 37.80 -3.72 -9.13
C GLU A 95 38.83 -2.70 -9.63
N ASP A 96 39.71 -2.26 -8.72
CA ASP A 96 40.94 -1.57 -9.07
C ASP A 96 41.83 -2.55 -9.85
N GLY A 97 41.69 -2.57 -11.17
CA GLY A 97 42.76 -2.84 -12.15
C GLY A 97 43.75 -3.99 -11.90
N CYS A 98 43.39 -5.09 -11.22
CA CYS A 98 44.25 -6.26 -11.12
C CYS A 98 43.42 -7.53 -11.29
N VAL A 99 43.65 -8.18 -12.44
CA VAL A 99 43.17 -9.52 -12.74
C VAL A 99 43.64 -10.46 -11.64
N SER A 100 42.72 -10.97 -10.81
CA SER A 100 42.99 -12.11 -9.95
C SER A 100 41.99 -13.22 -10.24
N GLU A 101 42.42 -14.14 -11.11
CA GLU A 101 41.80 -15.44 -11.35
C GLU A 101 41.89 -16.34 -10.10
N LEU A 102 41.25 -15.99 -8.98
CA LEU A 102 41.15 -16.91 -7.83
C LEU A 102 39.99 -16.55 -6.88
N GLY A 103 38.79 -16.36 -7.44
CA GLY A 103 37.55 -16.07 -6.68
C GLY A 103 36.33 -16.91 -7.05
N SER A 104 36.52 -17.98 -7.83
CA SER A 104 35.48 -18.78 -8.51
C SER A 104 34.55 -19.63 -7.61
N LYS A 105 34.27 -19.22 -6.37
CA LYS A 105 33.31 -19.92 -5.47
C LYS A 105 32.27 -19.05 -4.75
N ARG A 106 32.25 -17.72 -4.96
CA ARG A 106 31.17 -16.84 -4.42
C ARG A 106 30.29 -16.17 -5.48
N ASN A 107 30.58 -16.40 -6.76
CA ASN A 107 29.98 -15.66 -7.89
C ASN A 107 28.82 -16.37 -8.62
N SER A 108 28.20 -17.40 -8.06
CA SER A 108 27.05 -18.07 -8.70
C SER A 108 25.74 -17.27 -8.66
N VAL A 109 25.67 -16.15 -7.93
CA VAL A 109 24.45 -15.30 -7.83
C VAL A 109 24.48 -14.12 -8.83
N ASN A 110 25.58 -13.92 -9.57
CA ASN A 110 25.79 -12.74 -10.43
C ASN A 110 25.33 -12.92 -11.90
N LEU A 111 24.74 -14.05 -12.28
CA LEU A 111 24.28 -14.24 -13.66
C LEU A 111 22.90 -13.56 -13.87
N ASN A 112 22.88 -12.39 -14.52
CA ASN A 112 21.72 -11.65 -15.04
C ASN A 112 20.92 -10.71 -14.11
N LEU A 113 21.51 -10.14 -13.05
CA LEU A 113 20.84 -9.06 -12.31
C LEU A 113 20.79 -7.76 -13.13
N ARG A 114 19.58 -7.21 -13.33
CA ARG A 114 19.37 -5.94 -14.04
C ARG A 114 20.12 -4.80 -13.34
N TYR A 115 20.87 -3.97 -14.06
CA TYR A 115 21.58 -2.85 -13.47
C TYR A 115 20.72 -1.56 -13.38
N CYS A 116 21.08 -0.65 -12.48
CA CYS A 116 20.47 0.67 -12.34
C CYS A 116 21.53 1.77 -12.52
N ASP A 117 21.60 2.41 -13.69
CA ASP A 117 22.60 3.47 -13.93
C ASP A 117 22.44 4.66 -12.97
N LYS A 118 21.19 5.03 -12.64
CA LYS A 118 20.88 6.17 -11.75
C LYS A 118 21.29 5.95 -10.29
N CYS A 119 21.42 4.69 -9.86
CA CYS A 119 21.75 4.34 -8.49
C CYS A 119 23.10 3.63 -8.39
N SER A 120 23.75 3.37 -9.53
CA SER A 120 24.99 2.61 -9.65
C SER A 120 25.00 1.31 -8.85
N LEU A 121 23.95 0.49 -9.02
CA LEU A 121 23.78 -0.77 -8.30
C LEU A 121 23.06 -1.84 -9.15
N HIS A 122 23.28 -3.11 -8.82
CA HIS A 122 22.49 -4.22 -9.33
C HIS A 122 21.13 -4.28 -8.64
N LYS A 123 20.05 -4.46 -9.40
CA LYS A 123 18.68 -4.56 -8.88
C LYS A 123 18.41 -6.02 -8.51
N PRO A 124 18.06 -6.31 -7.24
CA PRO A 124 17.48 -7.60 -6.88
C PRO A 124 16.22 -7.89 -7.73
N PRO A 125 15.79 -9.16 -7.82
CA PRO A 125 14.51 -9.52 -8.42
C PRO A 125 13.37 -8.64 -7.89
N ARG A 126 12.46 -8.24 -8.79
CA ARG A 126 11.29 -7.41 -8.49
C ARG A 126 11.59 -5.98 -8.00
N ALA A 127 12.86 -5.56 -7.93
CA ALA A 127 13.22 -4.19 -7.56
C ALA A 127 13.18 -3.25 -8.77
N HIS A 128 12.67 -2.03 -8.58
CA HIS A 128 12.57 -1.00 -9.61
C HIS A 128 13.02 0.36 -9.09
N HIS A 129 13.53 1.21 -9.99
CA HIS A 129 13.92 2.59 -9.67
C HIS A 129 12.70 3.50 -9.70
N CYS A 130 12.36 4.11 -8.56
CA CYS A 130 11.35 5.15 -8.53
C CYS A 130 11.99 6.52 -8.79
N ARG A 131 11.52 7.21 -9.83
CA ARG A 131 11.99 8.55 -10.20
C ARG A 131 11.66 9.61 -9.15
N VAL A 132 10.52 9.47 -8.46
CA VAL A 132 10.08 10.41 -7.41
C VAL A 132 10.85 10.18 -6.11
N CYS A 133 10.93 8.92 -5.64
CA CYS A 133 11.72 8.54 -4.46
C CYS A 133 13.25 8.66 -4.73
N LYS A 134 13.68 8.83 -5.99
CA LYS A 134 15.08 8.90 -6.47
C LYS A 134 15.98 7.75 -5.98
N ARG A 135 15.39 6.56 -5.85
CA ARG A 135 16.07 5.36 -5.39
C ARG A 135 15.40 4.11 -5.92
N CYS A 136 16.13 3.00 -5.90
CA CYS A 136 15.52 1.70 -6.10
C CYS A 136 14.75 1.25 -4.84
N VAL A 137 13.62 0.60 -5.08
CA VAL A 137 12.68 0.11 -4.07
C VAL A 137 12.50 -1.40 -4.29
N LEU A 138 12.64 -2.18 -3.22
CA LEU A 138 12.42 -3.64 -3.24
C LEU A 138 10.94 -3.94 -3.50
N ARG A 139 10.66 -4.96 -4.34
CA ARG A 139 9.31 -5.38 -4.74
C ARG A 139 8.39 -4.17 -4.97
N MET A 140 8.85 -3.23 -5.79
CA MET A 140 8.17 -1.96 -6.02
C MET A 140 6.84 -2.20 -6.72
N ASP A 141 5.76 -1.66 -6.17
CA ASP A 141 4.45 -1.69 -6.82
C ASP A 141 4.22 -0.39 -7.60
N HIS A 142 4.19 0.74 -6.89
CA HIS A 142 4.06 2.07 -7.50
C HIS A 142 4.53 3.16 -6.53
N HIS A 143 4.60 4.40 -7.03
CA HIS A 143 4.71 5.58 -6.18
C HIS A 143 3.33 6.17 -5.95
N CYS A 144 2.89 6.25 -4.69
CA CYS A 144 1.56 6.74 -4.35
C CYS A 144 1.64 8.16 -3.79
N LEU A 145 1.04 9.11 -4.51
CA LEU A 145 1.05 10.53 -4.13
C LEU A 145 0.31 10.76 -2.81
N TRP A 146 -0.79 10.04 -2.58
CA TRP A 146 -1.67 10.22 -1.42
C TRP A 146 -1.02 9.87 -0.07
N ILE A 147 -0.04 8.96 -0.08
CA ILE A 147 0.77 8.63 1.10
C ILE A 147 2.16 9.29 1.05
N ASN A 148 2.46 10.06 -0.01
CA ASN A 148 3.76 10.63 -0.31
C ASN A 148 4.93 9.64 -0.10
N ASN A 149 4.74 8.40 -0.59
CA ASN A 149 5.68 7.32 -0.40
C ASN A 149 5.56 6.31 -1.53
N CYS A 150 6.65 5.57 -1.76
CA CYS A 150 6.58 4.40 -2.61
C CYS A 150 5.80 3.29 -1.86
N VAL A 151 5.02 2.49 -2.60
CA VAL A 151 4.46 1.22 -2.12
C VAL A 151 5.38 0.11 -2.64
N GLY A 152 5.95 -0.66 -1.72
CA GLY A 152 6.94 -1.69 -2.02
C GLY A 152 6.90 -2.82 -1.02
N PHE A 153 7.98 -3.59 -0.95
CA PHE A 153 8.12 -4.78 -0.11
C PHE A 153 7.58 -4.60 1.32
N SER A 154 8.10 -3.63 2.07
CA SER A 154 7.87 -3.52 3.52
C SER A 154 6.48 -2.98 3.89
N ASN A 155 5.86 -2.19 3.00
CA ASN A 155 4.61 -1.46 3.29
C ASN A 155 3.43 -1.87 2.39
N TYR A 156 3.58 -2.90 1.54
CA TYR A 156 2.50 -3.40 0.69
C TYR A 156 1.30 -3.91 1.51
N LYS A 157 1.54 -4.68 2.58
CA LYS A 157 0.46 -5.18 3.46
C LYS A 157 -0.34 -4.03 4.12
N PRO A 158 0.29 -3.07 4.80
CA PRO A 158 -0.40 -1.87 5.29
C PRO A 158 -1.20 -1.14 4.21
N PHE A 159 -0.68 -1.08 2.97
CA PHE A 159 -1.36 -0.41 1.87
C PHE A 159 -2.64 -1.14 1.43
N VAL A 160 -2.62 -2.46 1.31
CA VAL A 160 -3.82 -3.25 1.03
C VAL A 160 -4.86 -3.09 2.14
N LEU A 161 -4.42 -3.07 3.40
CA LEU A 161 -5.31 -2.86 4.56
C LEU A 161 -5.88 -1.43 4.61
N LEU A 162 -5.09 -0.42 4.26
CA LEU A 162 -5.57 0.95 4.12
C LEU A 162 -6.74 1.01 3.13
N ILE A 163 -6.58 0.44 1.93
CA ILE A 163 -7.64 0.45 0.92
C ILE A 163 -8.86 -0.35 1.41
N PHE A 164 -8.64 -1.49 2.06
CA PHE A 164 -9.71 -2.32 2.61
C PHE A 164 -10.55 -1.57 3.66
N TYR A 165 -9.90 -0.99 4.67
CA TYR A 165 -10.58 -0.25 5.73
C TYR A 165 -11.22 1.04 5.21
N ALA A 166 -10.56 1.74 4.28
CA ALA A 166 -11.14 2.92 3.64
C ALA A 166 -12.39 2.57 2.83
N ALA A 167 -12.35 1.50 2.02
CA ALA A 167 -13.49 1.06 1.23
C ALA A 167 -14.69 0.67 2.10
N ILE A 168 -14.48 -0.12 3.16
CA ILE A 168 -15.55 -0.51 4.10
C ILE A 168 -16.09 0.73 4.83
N SER A 169 -15.23 1.64 5.28
CA SER A 169 -15.66 2.88 5.95
C SER A 169 -16.48 3.77 5.00
N CYS A 170 -16.09 3.89 3.73
CA CYS A 170 -16.85 4.64 2.74
C CYS A 170 -18.21 4.01 2.46
N ILE A 171 -18.28 2.68 2.29
CA ILE A 171 -19.55 1.96 2.11
C ILE A 171 -20.44 2.15 3.34
N TYR A 172 -19.89 2.03 4.54
CA TYR A 172 -20.61 2.25 5.79
C TYR A 172 -21.21 3.66 5.84
N SER A 173 -20.38 4.69 5.60
CA SER A 173 -20.85 6.08 5.54
C SER A 173 -21.92 6.27 4.49
N MET A 174 -21.80 5.64 3.31
CA MET A 174 -22.83 5.70 2.27
C MET A 174 -24.17 5.13 2.77
N VAL A 175 -24.15 3.96 3.40
CA VAL A 175 -25.36 3.34 3.96
C VAL A 175 -26.03 4.29 4.95
N VAL A 176 -25.27 4.84 5.90
CA VAL A 176 -25.80 5.79 6.90
C VAL A 176 -26.37 7.04 6.23
N ILE A 177 -25.65 7.64 5.28
CA ILE A 177 -26.10 8.85 4.55
C ILE A 177 -27.40 8.56 3.78
N THR A 178 -27.49 7.44 3.07
CA THR A 178 -28.71 7.04 2.36
C THR A 178 -29.86 6.77 3.33
N SER A 179 -29.60 6.13 4.48
CA SER A 179 -30.63 5.90 5.49
C SER A 179 -31.21 7.18 6.05
N VAL A 180 -30.39 8.22 6.26
CA VAL A 180 -30.85 9.56 6.63
C VAL A 180 -31.65 10.20 5.48
N ALA A 181 -31.14 10.12 4.24
CA ALA A 181 -31.78 10.72 3.08
C ALA A 181 -33.16 10.13 2.75
N LEU A 182 -33.41 8.87 3.09
CA LEU A 182 -34.68 8.16 2.83
C LEU A 182 -35.74 8.35 3.92
N GLN A 183 -35.46 9.07 5.01
CA GLN A 183 -36.47 9.33 6.06
C GLN A 183 -37.59 10.23 5.52
N LYS A 184 -38.83 9.72 5.52
CA LYS A 184 -39.97 10.26 4.76
C LYS A 184 -40.71 11.43 5.45
N ASP A 185 -40.57 11.59 6.77
CA ASP A 185 -41.50 12.41 7.58
C ASP A 185 -41.01 13.82 7.94
N ARG A 186 -40.16 14.45 7.13
CA ARG A 186 -39.48 15.67 7.59
C ARG A 186 -39.58 16.85 6.62
N GLU A 187 -40.69 17.57 6.74
CA GLU A 187 -40.94 18.90 6.16
C GLU A 187 -40.76 19.99 7.23
N VAL A 188 -39.54 20.50 7.45
CA VAL A 188 -39.31 21.70 8.26
C VAL A 188 -38.27 22.61 7.58
N ILE A 189 -38.37 23.92 7.78
CA ILE A 189 -37.63 25.00 7.10
C ILE A 189 -36.08 24.93 7.23
N GLY A 190 -35.52 24.02 8.06
CA GLY A 190 -34.07 23.72 8.11
C GLY A 190 -33.59 22.64 7.13
N TRP A 191 -34.47 22.02 6.36
CA TRP A 191 -34.15 20.89 5.48
C TRP A 191 -33.40 21.26 4.21
N SER A 192 -33.46 22.51 3.72
CA SER A 192 -32.79 22.88 2.46
C SER A 192 -31.27 22.73 2.55
N TYR A 193 -30.64 23.31 3.57
CA TYR A 193 -29.19 23.23 3.77
C TYR A 193 -28.72 21.83 4.14
N LEU A 194 -29.45 21.11 5.00
CA LEU A 194 -29.11 19.74 5.37
C LEU A 194 -29.27 18.77 4.19
N LYS A 195 -30.32 18.92 3.37
CA LYS A 195 -30.50 18.13 2.13
C LYS A 195 -29.36 18.40 1.16
N ILE A 196 -29.00 19.67 0.93
CA ILE A 196 -27.87 20.03 0.07
C ILE A 196 -26.58 19.39 0.60
N PHE A 197 -26.30 19.54 1.90
CA PHE A 197 -25.12 18.94 2.54
C PHE A 197 -25.11 17.41 2.43
N CYS A 198 -26.25 16.75 2.64
CA CYS A 198 -26.41 15.31 2.52
C CYS A 198 -26.16 14.83 1.08
N ILE A 199 -26.71 15.53 0.08
CA ILE A 199 -26.48 15.24 -1.34
C ILE A 199 -25.00 15.44 -1.67
N THR A 200 -24.39 16.56 -1.28
CA THR A 200 -22.97 16.83 -1.55
C THR A 200 -22.07 15.79 -0.90
N CYS A 201 -22.26 15.49 0.39
CA CYS A 201 -21.49 14.45 1.09
C CYS A 201 -21.72 13.07 0.46
N GLY A 202 -22.97 12.71 0.17
CA GLY A 202 -23.33 11.45 -0.48
C GLY A 202 -22.68 11.31 -1.85
N SER A 203 -22.69 12.35 -2.69
CA SER A 203 -22.02 12.33 -3.99
C SER A 203 -20.50 12.16 -3.86
N ILE A 204 -19.86 12.89 -2.95
CA ILE A 204 -18.41 12.76 -2.70
C ILE A 204 -18.09 11.34 -2.20
N THR A 205 -18.83 10.85 -1.21
CA THR A 205 -18.64 9.51 -0.66
C THR A 205 -18.88 8.42 -1.71
N ALA A 206 -19.88 8.58 -2.59
CA ALA A 206 -20.15 7.64 -3.68
C ALA A 206 -18.97 7.54 -4.67
N VAL A 207 -18.36 8.67 -5.04
CA VAL A 207 -17.14 8.68 -5.88
C VAL A 207 -16.01 7.92 -5.19
N PHE A 208 -15.74 8.21 -3.90
CA PHE A 208 -14.73 7.49 -3.14
C PHE A 208 -15.04 6.00 -2.99
N CYS A 209 -16.31 5.61 -2.80
CA CYS A 209 -16.72 4.20 -2.77
C CYS A 209 -16.32 3.48 -4.06
N ILE A 210 -16.67 4.04 -5.22
CA ILE A 210 -16.36 3.43 -6.53
C ILE A 210 -14.84 3.34 -6.73
N THR A 211 -14.11 4.43 -6.45
CA THR A 211 -12.65 4.46 -6.61
C THR A 211 -11.94 3.50 -5.67
N LEU A 212 -12.30 3.46 -4.38
CA LEU A 212 -11.66 2.59 -3.40
C LEU A 212 -12.06 1.12 -3.59
N ALA A 213 -13.31 0.83 -3.96
CA ALA A 213 -13.73 -0.53 -4.27
C ALA A 213 -13.03 -1.09 -5.50
N SER A 214 -12.92 -0.31 -6.59
CA SER A 214 -12.17 -0.73 -7.78
C SER A 214 -10.69 -0.94 -7.48
N LEU A 215 -10.06 -0.04 -6.71
CA LEU A 215 -8.68 -0.19 -6.26
C LEU A 215 -8.49 -1.42 -5.35
N LEU A 216 -9.46 -1.71 -4.47
CA LEU A 216 -9.44 -2.89 -3.61
C LEU A 216 -9.49 -4.17 -4.44
N VAL A 217 -10.44 -4.27 -5.38
CA VAL A 217 -10.57 -5.43 -6.28
C VAL A 217 -9.27 -5.64 -7.06
N TRP A 218 -8.68 -4.57 -7.58
CA TRP A 218 -7.40 -4.62 -8.28
C TRP A 218 -6.28 -5.19 -7.39
N HIS A 219 -6.10 -4.66 -6.19
CA HIS A 219 -5.03 -5.14 -5.32
C HIS A 219 -5.29 -6.53 -4.74
N LEU A 220 -6.55 -6.94 -4.55
CA LEU A 220 -6.90 -8.31 -4.21
C LEU A 220 -6.52 -9.27 -5.33
N TYR A 221 -6.75 -8.91 -6.60
CA TYR A 221 -6.29 -9.68 -7.75
C TYR A 221 -4.76 -9.82 -7.77
N LEU A 222 -4.03 -8.73 -7.58
CA LEU A 222 -2.56 -8.76 -7.51
C LEU A 222 -2.05 -9.61 -6.33
N LEU A 223 -2.74 -9.53 -5.18
CA LEU A 223 -2.43 -10.30 -3.99
C LEU A 223 -2.60 -11.81 -4.22
N THR A 224 -3.68 -12.23 -4.88
CA THR A 224 -3.95 -13.66 -5.14
C THR A 224 -3.03 -14.27 -6.18
N HIS A 225 -2.39 -13.46 -7.04
CA HIS A 225 -1.42 -13.91 -8.06
C HIS A 225 0.05 -13.61 -7.69
N ASN A 226 0.30 -13.03 -6.50
CA ASN A 226 1.63 -12.57 -6.05
C ASN A 226 2.36 -11.70 -7.08
N MET A 227 1.62 -10.75 -7.66
CA MET A 227 2.12 -9.81 -8.65
C MET A 227 2.14 -8.39 -8.07
N THR A 228 3.04 -7.57 -8.55
CA THR A 228 2.97 -6.11 -8.44
C THR A 228 2.27 -5.52 -9.67
N THR A 229 1.83 -4.28 -9.59
CA THR A 229 1.28 -3.54 -10.74
C THR A 229 2.27 -3.48 -11.90
N ILE A 230 3.58 -3.29 -11.61
CA ILE A 230 4.63 -3.30 -12.64
C ILE A 230 4.71 -4.68 -13.31
N GLU A 231 4.78 -5.75 -12.51
CA GLU A 231 4.85 -7.12 -13.02
C GLU A 231 3.60 -7.53 -13.80
N TYR A 232 2.43 -6.97 -13.48
CA TYR A 232 1.23 -7.13 -14.29
C TYR A 232 1.42 -6.59 -15.69
N HIS A 233 1.88 -5.35 -15.83
CA HIS A 233 2.11 -4.76 -17.16
C HIS A 233 3.22 -5.47 -17.94
N GLU A 234 4.32 -5.85 -17.26
CA GLU A 234 5.38 -6.69 -17.85
C GLU A 234 4.80 -8.06 -18.30
N GLY A 235 3.94 -8.66 -17.47
CA GLY A 235 3.27 -9.93 -17.73
C GLY A 235 2.26 -9.90 -18.87
N VAL A 236 1.54 -8.80 -19.08
CA VAL A 236 0.65 -8.61 -20.24
C VAL A 236 1.45 -8.69 -21.53
N ARG A 237 2.61 -8.01 -21.59
CA ARG A 237 3.53 -8.08 -22.74
C ARG A 237 4.11 -9.48 -22.92
N ALA A 238 4.55 -10.12 -21.84
CA ALA A 238 5.10 -11.47 -21.88
C ALA A 238 4.06 -12.50 -22.35
N LYS A 239 2.81 -12.39 -21.89
CA LYS A 239 1.69 -13.25 -22.35
C LYS A 239 1.39 -13.07 -23.83
N TRP A 240 1.44 -11.84 -24.35
CA TRP A 240 1.27 -11.58 -25.78
C TRP A 240 2.39 -12.22 -26.61
N LEU A 241 3.65 -12.10 -26.19
CA LEU A 241 4.80 -12.74 -26.86
C LEU A 241 4.73 -14.28 -26.80
N ALA A 242 4.36 -14.84 -25.65
CA ALA A 242 4.20 -16.29 -25.49
C ALA A 242 3.13 -16.82 -26.46
N ARG A 243 1.96 -16.15 -26.55
CA ARG A 243 0.91 -16.54 -27.50
C ARG A 243 1.38 -16.56 -28.94
N LYS A 244 2.18 -15.57 -29.37
CA LYS A 244 2.74 -15.53 -30.73
C LYS A 244 3.73 -16.67 -31.02
N SER A 245 4.38 -17.20 -30.00
CA SER A 245 5.31 -18.32 -30.10
C SER A 245 4.66 -19.68 -29.81
N GLY A 246 3.33 -19.74 -29.71
CA GLY A 246 2.61 -20.96 -29.35
C GLY A 246 2.81 -21.43 -27.90
N GLN A 247 3.40 -20.58 -27.05
CA GLN A 247 3.69 -20.88 -25.65
C GLN A 247 2.64 -20.26 -24.71
N SER A 248 2.53 -20.83 -23.52
CA SER A 248 1.74 -20.27 -22.42
C SER A 248 2.64 -19.49 -21.45
N TYR A 249 2.18 -18.31 -21.03
CA TYR A 249 2.86 -17.52 -20.01
C TYR A 249 2.26 -17.80 -18.63
N HIS A 250 3.12 -18.18 -17.70
CA HIS A 250 2.80 -18.30 -16.28
C HIS A 250 3.68 -17.33 -15.49
N HIS A 251 3.08 -16.55 -14.60
CA HIS A 251 3.83 -15.61 -13.78
C HIS A 251 4.79 -16.38 -12.84
N PRO A 252 6.09 -16.08 -12.80
CA PRO A 252 7.07 -16.90 -12.08
C PRO A 252 6.87 -16.96 -10.56
N PHE A 253 6.34 -15.90 -9.95
CA PHE A 253 6.15 -15.81 -8.50
C PHE A 253 4.75 -16.26 -8.04
N ASP A 254 3.88 -16.67 -8.96
CA ASP A 254 2.58 -17.21 -8.58
C ASP A 254 2.75 -18.67 -8.11
N LEU A 255 2.50 -18.91 -6.82
CA LEU A 255 2.64 -20.21 -6.16
C LEU A 255 1.29 -20.83 -5.79
N GLY A 256 0.19 -20.24 -6.27
CA GLY A 256 -1.16 -20.54 -5.85
C GLY A 256 -1.66 -19.64 -4.72
N VAL A 257 -2.97 -19.38 -4.73
CA VAL A 257 -3.64 -18.35 -3.93
C VAL A 257 -3.26 -18.39 -2.45
N TYR A 258 -3.29 -19.56 -1.82
CA TYR A 258 -2.99 -19.69 -0.38
C TYR A 258 -1.55 -19.30 -0.03
N LYS A 259 -0.57 -19.79 -0.82
CA LYS A 259 0.85 -19.47 -0.60
C LYS A 259 1.12 -17.98 -0.87
N ASN A 260 0.50 -17.44 -1.92
CA ASN A 260 0.59 -16.02 -2.28
C ASN A 260 0.06 -15.12 -1.14
N LEU A 261 -1.09 -15.48 -0.55
CA LEU A 261 -1.66 -14.76 0.59
C LEU A 261 -0.75 -14.82 1.82
N ILE A 262 -0.23 -16.00 2.18
CA ILE A 262 0.69 -16.15 3.33
C ILE A 262 1.96 -15.34 3.15
N MET A 263 2.52 -15.31 1.93
CA MET A 263 3.71 -14.52 1.65
C MET A 263 3.50 -13.05 2.04
N ILE A 264 2.33 -12.47 1.74
CA ILE A 264 2.10 -11.04 1.98
C ILE A 264 1.46 -10.76 3.33
N LEU A 265 0.44 -11.51 3.74
CA LEU A 265 -0.32 -11.26 4.98
C LEU A 265 0.35 -11.85 6.23
N GLY A 266 1.19 -12.86 6.04
CA GLY A 266 1.92 -13.55 7.09
C GLY A 266 1.38 -14.94 7.44
N PRO A 267 2.18 -15.78 8.11
CA PRO A 267 1.78 -17.13 8.51
C PRO A 267 0.72 -17.11 9.61
N ASN A 268 0.71 -16.08 10.46
CA ASN A 268 -0.28 -15.93 11.53
C ASN A 268 -1.54 -15.22 11.02
N LYS A 269 -2.62 -16.00 10.83
CA LYS A 269 -3.93 -15.54 10.35
C LYS A 269 -4.56 -14.47 11.24
N LEU A 270 -4.34 -14.52 12.56
CA LEU A 270 -4.89 -13.55 13.50
C LEU A 270 -4.35 -12.13 13.27
N LYS A 271 -3.18 -12.02 12.64
CA LYS A 271 -2.54 -10.73 12.32
C LYS A 271 -2.83 -10.25 10.90
N TRP A 272 -3.67 -10.95 10.12
CA TRP A 272 -3.91 -10.57 8.71
C TRP A 272 -4.53 -9.19 8.58
N LEU A 273 -5.47 -8.86 9.47
CA LEU A 273 -6.15 -7.58 9.52
C LEU A 273 -5.35 -6.48 10.25
N TRP A 274 -4.21 -6.83 10.86
CA TRP A 274 -3.39 -5.87 11.58
C TRP A 274 -2.31 -5.26 10.66
N PRO A 275 -2.20 -3.92 10.57
CA PRO A 275 -1.31 -3.22 9.62
C PRO A 275 0.15 -3.17 10.08
N THR A 276 0.73 -4.34 10.38
CA THR A 276 2.17 -4.49 10.57
C THR A 276 2.90 -4.61 9.25
N ALA A 277 4.15 -4.14 9.22
CA ALA A 277 5.09 -4.48 8.16
C ALA A 277 5.30 -6.00 8.05
N VAL A 278 5.74 -6.44 6.87
CA VAL A 278 5.99 -7.86 6.54
C VAL A 278 7.28 -8.40 7.17
N GLY A 279 7.39 -8.31 8.50
CA GLY A 279 8.57 -8.78 9.24
C GLY A 279 8.79 -10.30 9.19
N HIS A 280 7.84 -11.08 8.68
CA HIS A 280 7.98 -12.53 8.50
C HIS A 280 8.68 -12.91 7.18
N LEU A 281 8.81 -11.98 6.24
CA LEU A 281 9.58 -12.18 5.01
C LEU A 281 11.04 -11.77 5.28
N ARG A 282 12.01 -12.61 4.87
CA ARG A 282 13.44 -12.44 5.15
C ARG A 282 13.96 -11.03 4.86
N ASP A 283 14.23 -10.74 3.59
CA ASP A 283 15.10 -9.63 3.20
C ASP A 283 14.58 -8.85 1.98
N GLY A 284 13.56 -9.37 1.30
CA GLY A 284 12.97 -8.75 0.10
C GLY A 284 13.88 -8.78 -1.12
N ILE A 285 14.98 -9.54 -1.08
CA ILE A 285 15.93 -9.72 -2.19
C ILE A 285 15.81 -11.10 -2.84
N SER A 286 15.17 -12.06 -2.17
CA SER A 286 14.88 -13.40 -2.70
C SER A 286 13.40 -13.73 -2.59
N PHE A 287 12.83 -14.35 -3.64
CA PHE A 287 11.43 -14.75 -3.67
C PHE A 287 11.30 -16.16 -4.27
N PRO A 288 10.48 -17.05 -3.68
CA PRO A 288 10.23 -18.36 -4.24
C PRO A 288 9.50 -18.26 -5.60
N THR A 289 9.85 -19.15 -6.52
CA THR A 289 9.34 -19.23 -7.89
C THR A 289 8.69 -20.59 -8.16
N SER A 290 7.75 -20.65 -9.09
CA SER A 290 6.99 -21.87 -9.43
C SER A 290 7.81 -22.97 -10.12
N ARG A 291 9.00 -22.63 -10.64
CA ARG A 291 9.90 -23.57 -11.33
C ARG A 291 11.07 -24.08 -10.47
N GLY A 292 11.04 -23.84 -9.16
CA GLY A 292 12.21 -24.00 -8.28
C GLY A 292 13.13 -22.78 -8.35
N THR A 293 13.92 -22.55 -7.29
CA THR A 293 14.82 -21.40 -7.18
C THR A 293 15.83 -21.41 -8.34
N PRO A 294 16.10 -20.28 -9.03
CA PRO A 294 17.38 -20.14 -9.71
C PRO A 294 18.53 -20.20 -8.70
#